data_AF-M2RI84-F1
#
_entry.id   AF-M2RI84-F1
#
_cell.length_a   1.000
_cell.length_b   1.000
_cell.length_c   1.000
_cell.angle_alpha   90.00
_cell.angle_beta   90.00
_cell.angle_gamma   90.00
#
_symmetry.space_group_name_H-M   'P 1'
#
loop_
_entity.id
_entity.type
_entity.pdbx_description
1 polymer ?
#
loop_
_entity_poly.entity_id
_entity_poly.type
_entity_poly.pdbx_seq_one_letter_code
_entity_poly.pdbx_strand_id
1 'polypeptide(L)'
;MAAKTVNYKELGLCNHKEMFEHAIKGGFAVPGFNFNNLEQMQAIIQACTEAKSPVILQVSKGAREYANATLLRNLAKGAVEYSKEIDPEHKGVPISLNLDHRRLTSKFVRMCR
;
A
#
# COMPACT_ATOMS: atom_id res chain seq x y z
N MET A 1 1.40 -27.58 -0.64
CA MET A 1 0.35 -26.54 -0.77
C MET A 1 0.85 -25.48 -1.75
N ALA A 2 0.25 -25.36 -2.95
CA ALA A 2 0.63 -24.33 -3.90
C ALA A 2 0.23 -22.94 -3.36
N ALA A 3 1.14 -21.97 -3.38
CA ALA A 3 0.85 -20.62 -2.91
C ALA A 3 -0.19 -19.98 -3.83
N LYS A 4 -1.40 -19.70 -3.31
CA LYS A 4 -2.44 -18.96 -4.03
C LYS A 4 -1.86 -17.62 -4.49
N THR A 5 -1.91 -17.40 -5.80
CA THR A 5 -1.46 -16.15 -6.40
C THR A 5 -2.53 -15.10 -6.16
N VAL A 6 -2.18 -14.02 -5.46
CA VAL A 6 -3.11 -12.94 -5.07
C VAL A 6 -2.86 -11.73 -5.94
N ASN A 7 -3.93 -11.10 -6.41
CA ASN A 7 -3.90 -9.87 -7.20
C ASN A 7 -4.10 -8.66 -6.28
N TYR A 8 -3.31 -7.60 -6.44
CA TYR A 8 -3.40 -6.37 -5.65
C TYR A 8 -4.81 -5.75 -5.61
N LYS A 9 -5.60 -5.89 -6.69
CA LYS A 9 -6.99 -5.41 -6.75
C LYS A 9 -7.91 -6.11 -5.76
N GLU A 10 -7.64 -7.39 -5.47
CA GLU A 10 -8.40 -8.16 -4.46
C GLU A 10 -8.16 -7.65 -3.03
N LEU A 11 -7.07 -6.90 -2.84
CA LEU A 11 -6.73 -6.24 -1.58
C LEU A 11 -7.22 -4.79 -1.53
N GLY A 12 -7.84 -4.29 -2.60
CA GLY A 12 -8.27 -2.90 -2.73
C GLY A 12 -7.13 -1.91 -2.98
N LEU A 13 -5.93 -2.38 -3.33
CA LEU A 13 -4.78 -1.53 -3.64
C LEU A 13 -4.89 -0.92 -5.04
N CYS A 14 -4.22 0.21 -5.23
CA CYS A 14 -4.09 0.90 -6.51
C CYS A 14 -2.73 0.62 -7.18
N ASN A 15 -2.71 0.67 -8.51
CA ASN A 15 -1.47 0.54 -9.27
C ASN A 15 -0.72 1.88 -9.30
N HIS A 16 0.61 1.82 -9.18
CA HIS A 16 1.50 2.99 -9.22
C HIS A 16 1.33 3.81 -10.50
N LYS A 17 1.08 3.15 -11.64
CA LYS A 17 0.94 3.81 -12.93
C LYS A 17 -0.23 4.80 -12.92
N GLU A 18 -1.41 4.34 -12.51
CA GLU A 18 -2.63 5.16 -12.46
C GLU A 18 -2.46 6.31 -11.47
N MET A 19 -1.85 6.02 -10.31
CA MET A 19 -1.59 7.00 -9.26
C MET A 19 -0.63 8.12 -9.74
N PHE A 20 0.47 7.76 -10.41
CA PHE A 20 1.41 8.75 -10.96
C PHE A 20 0.87 9.49 -12.17
N GLU A 21 0.10 8.85 -13.04
CA GLU A 21 -0.57 9.53 -14.15
C GLU A 21 -1.50 10.64 -13.65
N HIS A 22 -2.25 10.38 -12.56
CA HIS A 22 -3.09 11.38 -11.93
C HIS A 22 -2.26 12.51 -11.29
N ALA A 23 -1.20 12.16 -10.56
CA ALA A 23 -0.32 13.12 -9.90
C ALA A 23 0.39 14.07 -10.88
N ILE A 24 0.92 13.53 -11.99
CA ILE A 24 1.57 14.32 -13.04
C ILE A 24 0.57 15.28 -13.69
N LYS A 25 -0.65 14.80 -14.03
CA LYS A 25 -1.70 15.65 -14.61
C LYS A 25 -2.17 16.74 -13.64
N GLY A 26 -2.23 16.42 -12.35
CA GLY A 26 -2.64 17.34 -11.29
C GLY A 26 -1.53 18.26 -10.77
N GLY A 27 -0.28 18.08 -11.21
CA GLY A 27 0.84 18.90 -10.77
C GLY A 27 1.23 18.71 -9.30
N PHE A 28 1.01 17.52 -8.74
CA PHE A 28 1.35 17.21 -7.34
C PHE A 28 2.21 15.95 -7.21
N ALA A 29 2.80 15.75 -6.03
CA ALA A 29 3.58 14.57 -5.70
C ALA A 29 2.79 13.60 -4.81
N VAL A 30 3.05 12.30 -4.97
CA VAL A 30 2.45 11.27 -4.12
C VAL A 30 3.44 10.90 -3.02
N PRO A 31 3.09 11.02 -1.74
CA PRO A 31 3.98 10.64 -0.64
C PRO A 31 4.24 9.13 -0.62
N GLY A 32 5.52 8.77 -0.45
CA GLY A 32 5.96 7.41 -0.21
C GLY A 32 6.56 7.27 1.19
N PHE A 33 5.90 6.51 2.06
CA PHE A 33 6.32 6.35 3.45
C PHE A 33 6.74 4.91 3.74
N ASN A 34 7.92 4.76 4.34
CA ASN A 34 8.34 3.49 4.91
C ASN A 34 7.62 3.23 6.25
N PHE A 35 7.19 2.00 6.48
CA PHE A 35 6.71 1.54 7.79
C PHE A 35 7.46 0.28 8.23
N ASN A 36 7.64 0.15 9.55
CA ASN A 36 8.34 -0.99 10.17
C ASN A 36 7.48 -1.75 11.19
N ASN A 37 6.41 -1.12 11.68
CA ASN A 37 5.46 -1.69 12.63
C ASN A 37 4.02 -1.22 12.30
N LEU A 38 3.05 -1.69 13.08
CA LEU A 38 1.64 -1.43 12.86
C LEU A 38 1.29 0.04 13.17
N GLU A 39 1.87 0.60 14.22
CA GLU A 39 1.61 1.95 14.70
C GLU A 39 2.01 3.00 13.66
N GLN A 40 3.17 2.82 13.01
CA GLN A 40 3.59 3.67 11.90
C GLN A 40 2.63 3.57 10.72
N MET A 41 2.20 2.35 10.38
CA MET A 41 1.26 2.13 9.29
C MET A 41 -0.08 2.84 9.57
N GLN A 42 -0.62 2.70 10.77
CA GLN A 42 -1.87 3.35 11.19
C GLN A 42 -1.75 4.87 11.12
N ALA A 43 -0.68 5.45 11.68
CA ALA A 43 -0.46 6.89 11.65
C ALA A 43 -0.38 7.44 10.21
N ILE A 44 0.32 6.74 9.31
CA ILE A 44 0.42 7.12 7.90
C ILE A 44 -0.96 7.10 7.23
N ILE A 45 -1.72 6.01 7.39
CA ILE A 45 -3.04 5.86 6.76
C ILE A 45 -4.00 6.91 7.28
N GLN A 46 -4.01 7.13 8.59
CA GLN A 46 -4.87 8.14 9.21
C GLN A 46 -4.57 9.53 8.66
N ALA A 47 -3.30 9.97 8.73
CA ALA A 47 -2.91 11.29 8.25
C ALA A 47 -3.19 11.48 6.75
N CYS A 48 -2.92 10.47 5.92
CA CYS A 48 -3.18 10.56 4.48
C CYS A 48 -4.68 10.58 4.18
N THR A 49 -5.49 9.81 4.92
CA THR A 49 -6.94 9.78 4.73
C THR A 49 -7.57 11.11 5.13
N GLU A 50 -7.21 11.66 6.29
CA GLU A 50 -7.66 12.98 6.75
C GLU A 50 -7.26 14.10 5.78
N ALA A 51 -6.06 14.01 5.21
CA ALA A 51 -5.57 14.96 4.20
C ALA A 51 -6.11 14.71 2.78
N LYS A 52 -6.94 13.68 2.58
CA LYS A 52 -7.44 13.24 1.25
C LYS A 52 -6.31 13.02 0.24
N SER A 53 -5.18 12.51 0.71
CA SER A 53 -3.96 12.33 -0.07
C SER A 53 -3.77 10.85 -0.45
N PRO A 54 -3.48 10.52 -1.72
CA PRO A 54 -3.06 9.17 -2.08
C PRO A 54 -1.71 8.85 -1.44
N VAL A 55 -1.44 7.58 -1.15
CA VAL A 55 -0.20 7.19 -0.45
C VAL A 55 0.40 5.91 -1.00
N ILE A 56 1.74 5.86 -1.04
CA ILE A 56 2.53 4.66 -1.33
C ILE A 56 3.13 4.16 -0.01
N LEU A 57 2.65 3.03 0.48
CA LEU A 57 3.22 2.34 1.64
C LEU A 57 4.43 1.53 1.18
N GLN A 58 5.58 1.78 1.80
CA GLN A 58 6.84 1.15 1.44
C GLN A 58 7.27 0.19 2.55
N VAL A 59 7.53 -1.06 2.17
CA VAL A 59 8.06 -2.06 3.09
C VAL A 59 9.59 -1.94 3.10
N SER A 60 10.14 -1.59 4.26
CA SER A 60 11.58 -1.34 4.43
C SER A 60 12.44 -2.59 4.20
N LYS A 61 13.77 -2.41 4.08
CA LYS A 61 14.72 -3.54 3.98
C LYS A 61 14.63 -4.50 5.16
N GLY A 62 14.63 -3.97 6.39
CA GLY A 62 14.51 -4.78 7.60
C GLY A 62 13.19 -5.55 7.62
N ALA A 63 12.08 -4.85 7.33
CA ALA A 63 10.75 -5.45 7.30
C ALA A 63 10.65 -6.66 6.38
N ARG A 64 11.31 -6.63 5.23
CA ARG A 64 11.27 -7.73 4.26
C ARG A 64 11.96 -9.01 4.71
N GLU A 65 12.99 -8.92 5.55
CA GLU A 65 13.76 -10.10 5.97
C GLU A 65 12.98 -10.96 6.98
N TYR A 66 12.05 -10.35 7.73
CA TYR A 66 11.16 -11.06 8.67
C TYR A 66 9.69 -11.15 8.20
N ALA A 67 9.28 -10.37 7.20
CA ALA A 67 7.88 -10.29 6.83
C ALA A 67 7.39 -11.53 6.07
N ASN A 68 6.48 -12.25 6.72
CA ASN A 68 5.70 -13.29 6.07
C ASN A 68 4.77 -12.67 5.00
N ALA A 69 4.82 -13.19 3.77
CA ALA A 69 4.05 -12.67 2.64
C ALA A 69 2.53 -12.69 2.88
N THR A 70 2.01 -13.66 3.63
CA THR A 70 0.59 -13.73 3.99
C THR A 70 0.21 -12.62 4.96
N LEU A 71 1.07 -12.36 5.96
CA LEU A 71 0.84 -11.27 6.92
C LEU A 71 0.86 -9.91 6.22
N LEU A 72 1.82 -9.68 5.31
CA LEU A 72 1.86 -8.43 4.52
C LEU A 72 0.61 -8.23 3.67
N ARG A 73 0.07 -9.29 3.06
CA ARG A 73 -1.20 -9.21 2.31
C ARG A 73 -2.36 -8.76 3.19
N ASN A 74 -2.47 -9.34 4.38
CA ASN A 74 -3.54 -9.00 5.31
C ASN A 74 -3.36 -7.59 5.88
N LEU A 75 -2.13 -7.17 6.16
CA LEU A 75 -1.83 -5.80 6.56
C LEU A 75 -2.20 -4.80 5.46
N ALA A 76 -1.85 -5.09 4.21
CA ALA A 76 -2.20 -4.22 3.08
C ALA A 76 -3.72 -4.12 2.87
N LYS A 77 -4.45 -5.24 2.99
CA LYS A 77 -5.91 -5.23 2.95
C LYS A 77 -6.49 -4.44 4.13
N GLY A 78 -5.99 -4.68 5.34
CA GLY A 78 -6.40 -3.95 6.54
C GLY A 78 -6.14 -2.45 6.42
N ALA A 79 -5.05 -2.05 5.76
CA ALA A 79 -4.76 -0.64 5.52
C ALA A 79 -5.82 0.06 4.65
N VAL A 80 -6.28 -0.62 3.60
CA VAL A 80 -7.34 -0.11 2.72
C VAL A 80 -8.67 -0.04 3.45
N GLU A 81 -9.04 -1.08 4.20
CA GLU A 81 -10.29 -1.07 4.97
C GLU A 81 -10.25 -0.01 6.08
N TYR A 82 -9.13 0.16 6.77
CA TYR A 82 -8.96 1.20 7.78
C TYR A 82 -9.12 2.61 7.20
N SER A 83 -8.58 2.87 6.00
CA SER A 83 -8.81 4.15 5.32
C SER A 83 -10.30 4.38 5.00
N LYS A 84 -11.05 3.34 4.63
CA LYS A 84 -12.51 3.44 4.41
C LYS A 84 -13.29 3.66 5.69
N GLU A 85 -12.82 3.11 6.82
CA GLU A 85 -13.44 3.34 8.13
C GLU A 85 -13.29 4.80 8.58
N ILE A 86 -12.14 5.42 8.26
CA ILE A 86 -11.88 6.83 8.57
C ILE A 86 -12.67 7.78 7.66
N ASP A 87 -12.75 7.48 6.35
CA ASP A 87 -13.51 8.28 5.37
C ASP A 87 -14.53 7.41 4.59
N PRO A 88 -15.66 7.05 5.22
CA PRO A 88 -16.66 6.17 4.62
C PRO A 88 -17.39 6.82 3.44
N GLU A 89 -17.51 8.15 3.42
CA GLU A 89 -18.20 8.89 2.35
C GLU A 89 -17.42 8.83 1.03
N HIS A 90 -16.09 8.96 1.10
CA HIS A 90 -15.23 8.96 -0.09
C HIS A 90 -14.56 7.60 -0.34
N LYS A 91 -14.87 6.59 0.48
CA LYS A 91 -14.30 5.23 0.43
C LYS A 91 -12.78 5.21 0.63
N GLY A 92 -12.28 6.07 1.53
CA GLY A 92 -10.86 6.21 1.82
C GLY A 92 -10.05 6.83 0.68
N VAL A 93 -8.73 6.73 0.79
CA VAL A 93 -7.78 7.25 -0.21
C VAL A 93 -7.14 6.13 -1.03
N PRO A 94 -6.66 6.42 -2.26
CA PRO A 94 -5.88 5.46 -3.03
C PRO A 94 -4.59 5.06 -2.30
N ILE A 95 -4.44 3.77 -2.01
CA ILE A 95 -3.25 3.21 -1.33
C ILE A 95 -2.55 2.24 -2.29
N SER A 96 -1.24 2.40 -2.45
CA SER A 96 -0.38 1.43 -3.13
C SER A 96 0.65 0.85 -2.17
N LEU A 97 1.14 -0.35 -2.47
CA LEU A 97 2.17 -1.01 -1.68
C LEU A 97 3.42 -1.24 -2.53
N ASN A 98 4.57 -0.77 -2.07
CA ASN A 98 5.85 -0.90 -2.75
C ASN A 98 6.87 -1.68 -1.90
N LEU A 99 7.74 -2.44 -2.57
CA LEU A 99 8.91 -3.06 -1.94
C LEU A 99 10.15 -2.23 -2.27
N ASP A 100 10.66 -1.50 -1.28
CA ASP A 100 11.77 -0.59 -1.49
C ASP A 100 13.09 -1.35 -1.79
N HIS A 101 13.95 -0.85 -2.67
CA HIS A 101 15.32 -1.35 -2.89
C HIS A 101 15.57 -2.86 -3.25
N ARG A 102 14.68 -3.64 -3.90
CA ARG A 102 15.07 -4.94 -4.53
C ARG A 102 14.39 -5.25 -5.87
N ARG A 103 15.06 -6.10 -6.67
CA ARG A 103 14.47 -6.84 -7.79
C ARG A 103 13.42 -7.81 -7.29
N LEU A 104 12.23 -7.63 -7.85
CA LEU A 104 11.02 -8.45 -7.77
C LEU A 104 11.30 -9.96 -7.80
N THR A 105 11.09 -10.66 -6.69
CA THR A 105 10.86 -12.12 -6.72
C THR A 105 9.37 -12.39 -6.97
N SER A 106 9.06 -13.42 -7.75
CA SER A 106 7.75 -13.63 -8.39
C SER A 106 6.51 -13.57 -7.47
N LYS A 107 6.65 -13.88 -6.18
CA LYS A 107 5.54 -13.92 -5.22
C LYS A 107 5.03 -12.55 -4.76
N PHE A 108 5.87 -11.51 -4.80
CA PHE A 108 5.53 -10.17 -4.31
C PHE A 108 5.10 -9.21 -5.41
N VAL A 109 5.50 -9.47 -6.65
CA VAL A 109 5.22 -8.61 -7.82
C VAL A 109 3.73 -8.33 -7.98
N ARG A 110 2.91 -9.39 -7.94
CA ARG A 110 1.46 -9.29 -8.18
C ARG A 110 0.67 -8.69 -7.02
N MET A 111 1.30 -8.55 -5.85
CA MET A 111 0.71 -7.86 -4.70
C MET A 111 0.90 -6.34 -4.80
N CYS A 112 1.98 -5.89 -5.44
CA CYS A 112 2.32 -4.47 -5.57
C CYS A 112 1.93 -3.87 -6.94
N ARG A 113 1.62 -4.71 -7.93
CA ARG A 113 1.40 -4.34 -9.33
C ARG A 113 0.29 -5.10 -10.00
#